data_AF-A0A5M6IK14-F1
#
_entry.id   AF-A0A5M6IK14-F1
#
_cell.length_a   1.000
_cell.length_b   1.000
_cell.length_c   1.000
_cell.angle_alpha   90.00
_cell.angle_beta   90.00
_cell.angle_gamma   90.00
#
_symmetry.space_group_name_H-M   'P 1'
#
loop_
_entity.id
_entity.type
_entity.pdbx_description
1 polymer ?
#
loop_
_entity_poly.entity_id
_entity_poly.type
_entity_poly.pdbx_seq_one_letter_code
_entity_poly.pdbx_strand_id
1 'polypeptide(L)'
;MSEAELHILKARMLAGKRAKARRGELGRPVPMGYVQRASGEIAFDPDEQAEATIRLLFELFDRFHTIGKVLRYLVDHDIRLPVRVPGGARKGELEWHRANRINLHNLFANPIYAGAYVYGLRPTDPRRRKPGRPGTGRRGCAPEQAEVFLPDHLPAYISWEHYQRNRAQLRSNQASARGVARAGESLLSGLIICGKCGLRMVSQYNNNGGNPRYACNRMTVDYAEPLCQTLKAAPLDALMEQLVLAALEPAALDASILAAGELQRERAALEAQWHHRLERAAWQAERARRQYHATEPENRLVARTLEREWEQALAAQAQVQAEYERFQREQPRALCEAEIAMLRAQAGDLPGLWHDATQEERQTLVRLLLERVLVKVIDDSEQVEVVCHWHGGHQTMHRMVRPVARLDRLSTYPQLLSRATELRQLGHGYGAIAERLNDEGWRPPKRRETFNASMVSHLLRRAGVTMSQYRKKIVIVERQSDEWTIAELARQIPMPMPTLYNWVQEGRLRSRTVCCKKRQLTLVYADAATISQIRTVRATPAPWRRRPAAVTADAPPIAADPSAPSTQTCT
;
A
#
# COMPACT_ATOMS: atom_id res chain seq x y z
N MET A 1 -45.89 -37.88 4.26
CA MET A 1 -44.47 -37.92 4.65
C MET A 1 -44.27 -37.01 5.85
N SER A 2 -43.77 -37.52 6.97
CA SER A 2 -43.56 -36.71 8.17
C SER A 2 -42.27 -35.87 8.04
N GLU A 3 -42.17 -34.76 8.76
CA GLU A 3 -40.94 -33.94 8.77
C GLU A 3 -39.68 -34.76 9.11
N ALA A 4 -39.83 -35.80 9.93
CA ALA A 4 -38.73 -36.71 10.29
C ALA A 4 -38.19 -37.51 9.09
N GLU A 5 -39.06 -37.95 8.19
CA GLU A 5 -38.65 -38.68 6.98
C GLU A 5 -37.85 -37.80 6.01
N LEU A 6 -38.26 -36.54 5.87
CA LEU A 6 -37.52 -35.53 5.08
C LEU A 6 -36.13 -35.28 5.67
N HIS A 7 -36.00 -35.23 7.00
CA HIS A 7 -34.72 -35.09 7.67
C HIS A 7 -33.79 -36.30 7.43
N ILE A 8 -34.32 -37.52 7.48
CA ILE A 8 -33.56 -38.76 7.22
C ILE A 8 -33.10 -38.84 5.76
N LEU A 9 -33.99 -38.55 4.79
CA LEU A 9 -33.65 -38.53 3.37
C LEU A 9 -32.54 -37.51 3.07
N LYS A 10 -32.68 -36.29 3.60
CA LYS A 10 -31.66 -35.24 3.47
C LYS A 10 -30.31 -35.67 4.07
N ALA A 11 -30.32 -36.31 5.24
CA ALA A 11 -29.10 -36.82 5.86
C ALA A 11 -28.41 -37.88 5.00
N ARG A 12 -29.17 -38.85 4.46
CA ARG A 12 -28.64 -39.89 3.55
C ARG A 12 -28.08 -39.30 2.26
N MET A 13 -28.78 -38.34 1.64
CA MET A 13 -28.28 -37.65 0.44
C MET A 13 -26.98 -36.88 0.71
N LEU A 14 -26.88 -36.19 1.85
CA LEU A 14 -25.65 -35.49 2.25
C LEU A 14 -24.51 -36.47 2.52
N ALA A 15 -24.78 -37.60 3.16
CA ALA A 15 -23.79 -38.66 3.39
C ALA A 15 -23.29 -39.26 2.06
N GLY A 16 -24.19 -39.57 1.12
CA GLY A 16 -23.83 -40.06 -0.22
C GLY A 16 -23.00 -39.04 -1.01
N LYS A 17 -23.36 -37.75 -0.94
CA LYS A 17 -22.58 -36.65 -1.54
C LYS A 17 -21.16 -36.57 -0.96
N ARG A 18 -21.03 -36.69 0.36
CA ARG A 18 -19.72 -36.70 1.04
C ARG A 18 -18.90 -37.93 0.67
N ALA A 19 -19.51 -39.11 0.58
CA ALA A 19 -18.84 -40.34 0.17
C ALA A 19 -18.27 -40.21 -1.26
N LYS A 20 -19.05 -39.69 -2.22
CA LYS A 20 -18.55 -39.39 -3.57
C LYS A 20 -17.43 -38.36 -3.56
N ALA A 21 -17.55 -37.31 -2.74
CA ALA A 21 -16.51 -36.28 -2.62
C ALA A 21 -15.20 -36.86 -2.07
N ARG A 22 -15.25 -37.75 -1.06
CA ARG A 22 -14.07 -38.41 -0.48
C ARG A 22 -13.31 -39.28 -1.47
N ARG A 23 -13.98 -39.80 -2.50
CA ARG A 23 -13.35 -40.53 -3.61
C ARG A 23 -12.96 -39.63 -4.79
N GLY A 24 -13.22 -38.32 -4.73
CA GLY A 24 -12.96 -37.40 -5.85
C GLY A 24 -13.96 -37.51 -7.02
N GLU A 25 -15.00 -38.32 -6.90
CA GLU A 25 -15.97 -38.63 -7.97
C GLU A 25 -17.17 -37.67 -8.01
N LEU A 26 -17.31 -36.79 -7.01
CA LEU A 26 -18.42 -35.85 -7.00
C LEU A 26 -18.21 -34.79 -8.09
N GLY A 27 -18.96 -34.94 -9.18
CA GLY A 27 -18.97 -34.02 -10.32
C GLY A 27 -19.23 -32.58 -9.91
N ARG A 28 -18.36 -31.68 -10.39
CA ARG A 28 -18.42 -30.24 -10.16
C ARG A 28 -18.09 -29.50 -11.45
N PRO A 29 -18.61 -28.28 -11.64
CA PRO A 29 -18.13 -27.40 -12.70
C PRO A 29 -16.61 -27.21 -12.55
N VAL A 30 -15.89 -27.46 -13.64
CA VAL A 30 -14.45 -27.27 -13.73
C VAL A 30 -14.14 -25.80 -14.11
N PRO A 31 -12.99 -25.25 -13.68
CA PRO A 31 -12.60 -23.91 -14.06
C PRO A 31 -12.12 -23.87 -15.53
N MET A 32 -11.94 -22.67 -16.08
CA MET A 32 -11.40 -22.47 -17.44
C MET A 32 -10.04 -23.17 -17.64
N GLY A 33 -9.82 -23.74 -18.84
CA GLY A 33 -8.69 -24.62 -19.13
C GLY A 33 -8.95 -26.11 -18.86
N TYR A 34 -10.14 -26.47 -18.40
CA TYR A 34 -10.50 -27.86 -18.19
C TYR A 34 -11.84 -28.20 -18.84
N VAL A 35 -11.97 -29.47 -19.22
CA VAL A 35 -13.23 -30.08 -19.63
C VAL A 35 -13.53 -31.30 -18.78
N GLN A 36 -14.81 -31.56 -18.55
CA GLN A 36 -15.26 -32.84 -18.00
C GLN A 36 -15.74 -33.71 -19.16
N ARG A 37 -15.08 -34.85 -19.38
CA ARG A 37 -15.46 -35.83 -20.40
C ARG A 37 -16.77 -36.52 -20.02
N ALA A 38 -17.42 -37.18 -20.98
CA ALA A 38 -18.63 -37.96 -20.74
C ALA A 38 -18.41 -39.09 -19.70
N SER A 39 -17.18 -39.61 -19.59
CA SER A 39 -16.75 -40.56 -18.57
C SER A 39 -16.74 -39.99 -17.14
N GLY A 40 -16.84 -38.67 -16.98
CA GLY A 40 -16.72 -37.96 -15.70
C GLY A 40 -15.29 -37.53 -15.38
N GLU A 41 -14.30 -37.99 -16.15
CA GLU A 41 -12.88 -37.61 -16.04
C GLU A 41 -12.68 -36.13 -16.37
N ILE A 42 -11.84 -35.46 -15.59
CA ILE A 42 -11.43 -34.07 -15.83
C ILE A 42 -10.12 -34.10 -16.61
N ALA A 43 -10.11 -33.46 -17.77
CA ALA A 43 -8.94 -33.33 -18.64
C ALA A 43 -8.68 -31.85 -18.96
N PHE A 44 -7.48 -31.55 -19.47
CA PHE A 44 -7.22 -30.23 -20.05
C PHE A 44 -8.18 -29.93 -21.20
N ASP A 45 -8.42 -28.65 -21.42
CA ASP A 45 -9.18 -28.19 -22.56
C ASP A 45 -8.53 -28.71 -23.86
N PRO A 46 -9.27 -29.39 -24.74
CA PRO A 46 -8.72 -29.90 -26.00
C PRO A 46 -8.36 -28.78 -26.99
N ASP A 47 -8.84 -27.55 -26.77
CA ASP A 47 -8.43 -26.39 -27.56
C ASP A 47 -7.03 -25.92 -27.12
N GLU A 48 -6.07 -26.01 -28.03
CA GLU A 48 -4.66 -25.68 -27.76
C GLU A 48 -4.49 -24.22 -27.34
N GLN A 49 -5.27 -23.31 -27.91
CA GLN A 49 -5.20 -21.88 -27.57
C GLN A 49 -5.72 -21.65 -26.14
N ALA A 50 -6.78 -22.36 -25.73
CA ALA A 50 -7.30 -22.31 -24.37
C ALA A 50 -6.25 -22.81 -23.37
N GLU A 51 -5.60 -23.96 -23.63
CA GLU A 51 -4.54 -24.49 -22.77
C GLU A 51 -3.35 -23.52 -22.68
N ALA A 52 -2.84 -23.04 -23.82
CA ALA A 52 -1.72 -22.11 -23.89
C ALA A 52 -2.02 -20.79 -23.15
N THR A 53 -3.25 -20.29 -23.25
CA THR A 53 -3.66 -19.07 -22.54
C THR A 53 -3.57 -19.26 -21.02
N ILE A 54 -3.98 -20.40 -20.49
CA ILE A 54 -3.88 -20.66 -19.04
C ILE A 54 -2.43 -20.74 -18.59
N ARG A 55 -1.54 -21.38 -19.37
CA ARG A 55 -0.10 -21.43 -19.08
C ARG A 55 0.50 -20.02 -19.05
N LEU A 56 0.20 -19.22 -20.08
CA LEU A 56 0.63 -17.82 -20.16
C LEU A 56 0.16 -17.00 -18.94
N LEU A 57 -1.06 -17.20 -18.45
CA LEU A 57 -1.55 -16.46 -17.27
C LEU A 57 -0.68 -16.71 -16.03
N PHE A 58 -0.25 -17.96 -15.80
CA PHE A 58 0.63 -18.30 -14.69
C PHE A 58 2.04 -17.74 -14.89
N GLU A 59 2.59 -17.83 -16.10
CA GLU A 59 3.88 -17.21 -16.45
C GLU A 59 3.88 -15.69 -16.24
N LEU A 60 2.82 -15.01 -16.68
CA LEU A 60 2.66 -13.57 -16.47
C LEU A 60 2.51 -13.23 -14.99
N PHE A 61 1.89 -14.11 -14.20
CA PHE A 61 1.77 -13.90 -12.76
C PHE A 61 3.09 -14.13 -12.04
N ASP A 62 3.88 -15.12 -12.44
CA ASP A 62 5.26 -15.32 -11.98
C ASP A 62 6.14 -14.11 -12.35
N ARG A 63 5.95 -13.52 -13.53
CA ARG A 63 6.71 -12.34 -13.95
C ARG A 63 6.29 -11.08 -13.20
N PHE A 64 4.99 -10.78 -13.17
CA PHE A 64 4.49 -9.49 -12.69
C PHE A 64 4.04 -9.48 -11.24
N HIS A 65 3.87 -10.65 -10.62
CA HIS A 65 3.51 -10.86 -9.22
C HIS A 65 2.19 -10.22 -8.77
N THR A 66 1.40 -9.65 -9.69
CA THR A 66 0.18 -8.88 -9.39
C THR A 66 -0.89 -9.06 -10.46
N ILE A 67 -2.13 -9.26 -10.02
CA ILE A 67 -3.29 -9.40 -10.93
C ILE A 67 -3.49 -8.15 -11.79
N GLY A 68 -3.20 -6.97 -11.24
CA GLY A 68 -3.39 -5.71 -11.96
C GLY A 68 -2.48 -5.58 -13.18
N LYS A 69 -1.21 -5.97 -13.05
CA LYS A 69 -0.26 -5.98 -14.17
C LYS A 69 -0.59 -7.06 -15.19
N VAL A 70 -0.96 -8.28 -14.74
CA VAL A 70 -1.43 -9.34 -15.63
C VAL A 70 -2.65 -8.86 -16.44
N LEU A 71 -3.66 -8.29 -15.77
CA LEU A 71 -4.84 -7.76 -16.45
C LEU A 71 -4.49 -6.69 -17.49
N ARG A 72 -3.59 -5.77 -17.15
CA ARG A 72 -3.15 -4.73 -18.07
C ARG A 72 -2.47 -5.33 -19.29
N TYR A 73 -1.53 -6.27 -19.09
CA TYR A 73 -0.87 -6.99 -20.17
C TYR A 73 -1.88 -7.66 -21.11
N LEU A 74 -2.86 -8.37 -20.57
CA LEU A 74 -3.90 -9.03 -21.38
C LEU A 74 -4.72 -8.02 -22.18
N VAL A 75 -5.06 -6.85 -21.61
CA VAL A 75 -5.81 -5.80 -22.30
C VAL A 75 -4.96 -5.14 -23.40
N ASP A 76 -3.70 -4.82 -23.11
CA ASP A 76 -2.79 -4.15 -24.04
C ASP A 76 -2.47 -5.04 -25.26
N HIS A 77 -2.52 -6.36 -25.11
CA HIS A 77 -2.26 -7.35 -26.16
C HIS A 77 -3.53 -8.04 -26.69
N ASP A 78 -4.72 -7.54 -26.35
CA ASP A 78 -6.06 -8.10 -26.70
C ASP A 78 -6.23 -9.61 -26.46
N ILE A 79 -5.65 -10.12 -25.37
CA ILE A 79 -5.74 -11.53 -24.98
C ILE A 79 -7.03 -11.76 -24.18
N ARG A 80 -7.84 -12.72 -24.65
CA ARG A 80 -9.14 -13.08 -24.06
C ARG A 80 -9.05 -14.37 -23.24
N LEU A 81 -9.96 -14.54 -22.28
CA LEU A 81 -10.04 -15.71 -21.42
C LEU A 81 -10.92 -16.80 -22.04
N PRO A 82 -10.46 -18.06 -22.10
CA PRO A 82 -11.20 -19.19 -22.66
C PRO A 82 -12.22 -19.74 -21.65
N VAL A 83 -13.47 -19.30 -21.74
CA VAL A 83 -14.53 -19.71 -20.81
C VAL A 83 -15.47 -20.69 -21.48
N ARG A 84 -15.65 -21.88 -20.88
CA ARG A 84 -16.72 -22.79 -21.30
C ARG A 84 -18.03 -22.49 -20.60
N VAL A 85 -19.11 -22.43 -21.37
CA VAL A 85 -20.44 -22.07 -20.87
C VAL A 85 -20.91 -23.13 -19.86
N PRO A 86 -21.22 -22.77 -18.60
CA PRO A 86 -21.49 -23.75 -17.54
C PRO A 86 -22.89 -24.41 -17.63
N GLY A 87 -23.84 -23.82 -18.37
CA GLY A 87 -25.21 -24.32 -18.47
C GLY A 87 -26.02 -23.66 -19.59
N GLY A 88 -27.23 -24.16 -19.83
CA GLY A 88 -28.09 -23.73 -20.93
C GLY A 88 -27.89 -24.55 -22.21
N ALA A 89 -28.52 -24.14 -23.31
CA ALA A 89 -28.48 -24.84 -24.60
C ALA A 89 -27.06 -24.96 -25.17
N ARG A 90 -26.22 -23.96 -24.88
CA ARG A 90 -24.82 -23.84 -25.34
C ARG A 90 -23.80 -24.40 -24.34
N LYS A 91 -24.23 -25.24 -23.41
CA LYS A 91 -23.37 -25.77 -22.33
C LYS A 91 -22.15 -26.48 -22.92
N GLY A 92 -20.97 -26.08 -22.46
CA GLY A 92 -19.69 -26.65 -22.89
C GLY A 92 -19.08 -25.97 -24.11
N GLU A 93 -19.80 -25.09 -24.81
CA GLU A 93 -19.22 -24.26 -25.88
C GLU A 93 -18.12 -23.36 -25.34
N LEU A 94 -17.04 -23.22 -26.10
CA LEU A 94 -15.91 -22.35 -25.77
C LEU A 94 -16.20 -20.92 -26.23
N GLU A 95 -16.12 -19.97 -25.29
CA GLU A 95 -16.29 -18.54 -25.54
C GLU A 95 -15.06 -17.74 -25.09
N TRP A 96 -14.76 -16.67 -25.81
CA TRP A 96 -13.62 -15.80 -25.53
C TRP A 96 -14.06 -14.50 -24.84
N HIS A 97 -13.86 -14.45 -23.53
CA HIS A 97 -14.33 -13.35 -22.69
C HIS A 97 -13.22 -12.33 -22.41
N ARG A 98 -13.58 -11.06 -22.23
CA ARG A 98 -12.64 -10.04 -21.78
C ARG A 98 -12.11 -10.39 -20.38
N ALA A 99 -10.79 -10.27 -20.20
CA ALA A 99 -10.18 -10.47 -18.90
C ALA A 99 -10.74 -9.50 -17.85
N ASN A 100 -10.96 -10.00 -16.63
CA ASN A 100 -11.38 -9.18 -15.51
C ASN A 100 -10.66 -9.58 -14.23
N ARG A 101 -10.55 -8.64 -13.29
CA ARG A 101 -9.78 -8.83 -12.06
C ARG A 101 -10.30 -9.95 -11.16
N ILE A 102 -11.61 -10.16 -11.12
CA ILE A 102 -12.25 -11.15 -10.25
C ILE A 102 -11.96 -12.57 -10.75
N ASN A 103 -12.09 -12.80 -12.06
CA ASN A 103 -11.81 -14.07 -12.70
C ASN A 103 -10.33 -14.44 -12.56
N LEU A 104 -9.42 -13.49 -12.78
CA LEU A 104 -7.99 -13.70 -12.57
C LEU A 104 -7.66 -14.02 -11.11
N HIS A 105 -8.25 -13.29 -10.15
CA HIS A 105 -8.08 -13.62 -8.73
C HIS A 105 -8.55 -15.04 -8.42
N ASN A 106 -9.73 -15.43 -8.91
CA ASN A 106 -10.27 -16.76 -8.68
C ASN A 106 -9.41 -17.84 -9.34
N LEU A 107 -8.85 -17.58 -10.53
CA LEU A 107 -7.93 -18.48 -11.21
C LEU A 107 -6.68 -18.74 -10.36
N PHE A 108 -5.94 -17.69 -9.99
CA PHE A 108 -4.69 -17.84 -9.24
C PHE A 108 -4.88 -18.39 -7.82
N ALA A 109 -6.10 -18.27 -7.27
CA ALA A 109 -6.45 -18.81 -5.95
C ALA A 109 -7.06 -20.23 -5.99
N ASN A 110 -7.31 -20.79 -7.18
CA ASN A 110 -7.99 -22.07 -7.31
C ASN A 110 -7.00 -23.26 -7.26
N PRO A 111 -7.10 -24.16 -6.26
CA PRO A 111 -6.20 -25.29 -6.10
C PRO A 111 -6.31 -26.36 -7.19
N ILE A 112 -7.37 -26.36 -8.01
CA ILE A 112 -7.53 -27.32 -9.12
C ILE A 112 -6.40 -27.18 -10.14
N TYR A 113 -5.92 -25.96 -10.40
CA TYR A 113 -4.78 -25.74 -11.31
C TYR A 113 -3.49 -26.40 -10.82
N ALA A 114 -3.42 -26.75 -9.54
CA ALA A 114 -2.33 -27.50 -8.93
C ALA A 114 -2.66 -28.99 -8.70
N GLY A 115 -3.63 -29.53 -9.43
CA GLY A 115 -4.00 -30.94 -9.41
C GLY A 115 -4.81 -31.39 -8.19
N ALA A 116 -5.16 -30.48 -7.27
CA ALA A 116 -5.88 -30.87 -6.06
C ALA A 116 -7.39 -30.89 -6.26
N TYR A 117 -8.01 -32.01 -5.90
CA TYR A 117 -9.45 -32.10 -5.74
C TYR A 117 -9.84 -31.63 -4.32
N VAL A 118 -10.73 -30.63 -4.24
CA VAL A 118 -11.10 -30.03 -2.96
C VAL A 118 -12.61 -29.90 -2.78
N TYR A 119 -13.14 -30.46 -1.70
CA TYR A 119 -14.55 -30.33 -1.29
C TYR A 119 -14.66 -29.63 0.06
N GLY A 120 -15.58 -28.67 0.17
CA GLY A 120 -15.86 -28.00 1.43
C GLY A 120 -14.97 -26.78 1.76
N LEU A 121 -14.37 -26.11 0.77
CA LEU A 121 -13.54 -24.89 0.94
C LEU A 121 -14.18 -23.72 1.70
N ARG A 122 -15.51 -23.74 1.87
CA ARG A 122 -16.25 -22.72 2.63
C ARG A 122 -17.12 -23.39 3.69
N PRO A 123 -16.53 -23.97 4.76
CA PRO A 123 -17.30 -24.52 5.85
C PRO A 123 -18.20 -23.44 6.46
N THR A 124 -19.37 -23.88 6.94
CA THR A 124 -20.28 -23.00 7.69
C THR A 124 -19.96 -23.14 9.17
N ASP A 125 -19.53 -22.05 9.79
CA ASP A 125 -19.33 -21.94 11.24
C ASP A 125 -20.67 -21.67 11.93
N PRO A 126 -21.21 -22.62 12.72
CA PRO A 126 -22.49 -22.47 13.41
C PRO A 126 -22.49 -21.28 14.38
N ARG A 127 -21.34 -20.95 15.01
CA ARG A 127 -21.23 -19.88 16.01
C ARG A 127 -21.41 -18.48 15.41
N ARG A 128 -21.16 -18.35 14.11
CA ARG A 128 -21.26 -17.08 13.37
C ARG A 128 -22.53 -16.99 12.52
N ARG A 129 -23.38 -18.02 12.59
CA ARG A 129 -24.63 -18.06 11.85
C ARG A 129 -25.64 -17.16 12.56
N LYS A 130 -26.13 -16.14 11.86
CA LYS A 130 -27.20 -15.27 12.35
C LYS A 130 -28.55 -15.99 12.19
N PRO A 131 -29.40 -16.04 13.23
CA PRO A 131 -30.77 -16.55 13.13
C PRO A 131 -31.53 -15.91 11.96
N GLY A 132 -32.33 -16.69 11.24
CA GLY A 132 -33.09 -16.23 10.06
C GLY A 132 -32.25 -15.94 8.81
N ARG A 133 -30.91 -16.07 8.83
CA ARG A 133 -30.03 -15.85 7.67
C ARG A 133 -29.15 -17.07 7.35
N PRO A 134 -29.66 -18.07 6.61
CA PRO A 134 -28.97 -19.34 6.34
C PRO A 134 -27.62 -19.21 5.62
N GLY A 135 -27.38 -18.10 4.89
CA GLY A 135 -26.13 -17.84 4.17
C GLY A 135 -24.98 -17.30 5.04
N THR A 136 -25.24 -16.94 6.30
CA THR A 136 -24.22 -16.40 7.22
C THR A 136 -23.38 -17.50 7.88
N GLY A 137 -22.16 -17.17 8.29
CA GLY A 137 -21.23 -18.12 8.92
C GLY A 137 -20.31 -18.88 7.96
N ARG A 138 -20.45 -18.72 6.64
CA ARG A 138 -19.50 -19.32 5.68
C ARG A 138 -18.16 -18.60 5.70
N ARG A 139 -17.07 -19.34 5.92
CA ARG A 139 -15.70 -18.80 5.90
C ARG A 139 -14.84 -19.61 4.95
N GLY A 140 -14.02 -18.97 4.12
CA GLY A 140 -13.00 -19.69 3.36
C GLY A 140 -11.97 -20.33 4.30
N CYS A 141 -11.63 -21.59 4.07
CA CYS A 141 -10.50 -22.26 4.72
C CYS A 141 -9.35 -22.48 3.73
N ALA A 142 -8.20 -22.91 4.25
CA ALA A 142 -7.14 -23.42 3.40
C ALA A 142 -7.59 -24.72 2.72
N PRO A 143 -7.18 -25.02 1.47
CA PRO A 143 -7.51 -26.27 0.81
C PRO A 143 -7.23 -27.51 1.66
N GLU A 144 -6.12 -27.50 2.39
CA GLU A 144 -5.68 -28.58 3.29
C GLU A 144 -6.60 -28.76 4.50
N GLN A 145 -7.39 -27.74 4.83
CA GLN A 145 -8.38 -27.73 5.92
C GLN A 145 -9.82 -27.94 5.41
N ALA A 146 -9.99 -28.23 4.12
CA ALA A 146 -11.29 -28.51 3.56
C ALA A 146 -11.80 -29.88 4.04
N GLU A 147 -13.11 -30.13 3.90
CA GLU A 147 -13.72 -31.41 4.30
C GLU A 147 -13.15 -32.60 3.52
N VAL A 148 -12.74 -32.38 2.27
CA VAL A 148 -11.94 -33.33 1.49
C VAL A 148 -10.86 -32.55 0.76
N PHE A 149 -9.64 -33.06 0.85
CA PHE A 149 -8.47 -32.59 0.13
C PHE A 149 -7.73 -33.81 -0.41
N LEU A 150 -7.71 -33.97 -1.74
CA LEU A 150 -6.96 -35.02 -2.43
C LEU A 150 -5.92 -34.34 -3.33
N PRO A 151 -4.63 -34.31 -2.95
CA PRO A 151 -3.57 -33.82 -3.82
C PRO A 151 -3.40 -34.76 -5.02
N ASP A 152 -2.89 -34.22 -6.13
CA ASP A 152 -2.51 -34.97 -7.35
C ASP A 152 -3.62 -35.86 -7.94
N HIS A 153 -4.89 -35.47 -7.74
CA HIS A 153 -6.07 -36.20 -8.22
C HIS A 153 -6.55 -35.74 -9.60
N LEU A 154 -6.14 -34.54 -10.03
CA LEU A 154 -6.55 -33.90 -11.29
C LEU A 154 -5.31 -33.52 -12.10
N PRO A 155 -5.42 -33.39 -13.44
CA PRO A 155 -4.35 -32.82 -14.25
C PRO A 155 -3.99 -31.40 -13.78
N ALA A 156 -2.69 -31.10 -13.68
CA ALA A 156 -2.20 -29.86 -13.09
C ALA A 156 -1.50 -28.97 -14.12
N TYR A 157 -1.84 -27.68 -14.15
CA TYR A 157 -1.09 -26.67 -14.92
C TYR A 157 0.17 -26.21 -14.19
N ILE A 158 0.14 -26.20 -12.86
CA ILE A 158 1.21 -25.76 -11.99
C ILE A 158 1.45 -26.78 -10.88
N SER A 159 2.62 -26.78 -10.25
CA SER A 159 2.87 -27.60 -9.06
C SER A 159 2.11 -27.08 -7.83
N TRP A 160 1.93 -27.93 -6.83
CA TRP A 160 1.36 -27.53 -5.54
C TRP A 160 2.16 -26.41 -4.86
N GLU A 161 3.48 -26.45 -4.98
CA GLU A 161 4.38 -25.43 -4.45
C GLU A 161 4.17 -24.08 -5.14
N HIS A 162 4.07 -24.07 -6.47
CA HIS A 162 3.75 -22.87 -7.24
C HIS A 162 2.41 -22.29 -6.76
N TYR A 163 1.38 -23.10 -6.56
CA TYR A 163 0.10 -22.63 -6.00
C TYR A 163 0.26 -21.97 -4.62
N GLN A 164 1.06 -22.56 -3.73
CA GLN A 164 1.34 -21.99 -2.41
C GLN A 164 2.07 -20.64 -2.50
N ARG A 165 3.06 -20.52 -3.40
CA ARG A 165 3.74 -19.25 -3.72
C ARG A 165 2.74 -18.19 -4.21
N ASN A 166 1.87 -18.55 -5.15
CA ASN A 166 0.83 -17.65 -5.66
C ASN A 166 -0.11 -17.17 -4.55
N ARG A 167 -0.54 -18.07 -3.67
CA ARG A 167 -1.41 -17.75 -2.54
C ARG A 167 -0.71 -16.87 -1.49
N ALA A 168 0.59 -17.05 -1.27
CA ALA A 168 1.38 -16.17 -0.42
C ALA A 168 1.50 -14.77 -1.03
N GLN A 169 1.80 -14.69 -2.33
CA GLN A 169 1.91 -13.43 -3.07
C GLN A 169 0.59 -12.65 -3.07
N LEU A 170 -0.53 -13.31 -3.37
CA LEU A 170 -1.86 -12.71 -3.33
C LEU A 170 -2.22 -12.17 -1.94
N ARG A 171 -1.83 -12.87 -0.86
CA ARG A 171 -2.01 -12.39 0.52
C ARG A 171 -1.13 -11.18 0.82
N SER A 172 0.14 -11.21 0.44
CA SER A 172 1.08 -10.09 0.61
C SER A 172 0.60 -8.82 -0.10
N ASN A 173 0.06 -8.98 -1.31
CA ASN A 173 -0.49 -7.92 -2.14
C ASN A 173 -1.72 -7.21 -1.55
N GLN A 174 -2.37 -7.77 -0.52
CA GLN A 174 -3.54 -7.16 0.11
C GLN A 174 -3.15 -5.86 0.83
N ALA A 175 -3.99 -4.83 0.72
CA ALA A 175 -3.73 -3.53 1.35
C ALA A 175 -3.65 -3.60 2.88
N SER A 176 -4.35 -4.56 3.49
CA SER A 176 -4.32 -4.89 4.92
C SER A 176 -3.03 -5.58 5.37
N ALA A 177 -2.32 -6.23 4.45
CA ALA A 177 -1.01 -6.79 4.68
C ALA A 177 0.05 -5.76 4.25
N ARG A 178 1.00 -6.17 3.40
CA ARG A 178 2.06 -5.30 2.90
C ARG A 178 1.57 -4.37 1.78
N GLY A 179 0.63 -4.85 0.97
CA GLY A 179 0.20 -4.20 -0.26
C GLY A 179 1.24 -4.37 -1.37
N VAL A 180 0.90 -3.97 -2.60
CA VAL A 180 1.83 -3.98 -3.74
C VAL A 180 2.72 -2.74 -3.71
N ALA A 181 3.95 -2.84 -4.25
CA ALA A 181 4.68 -1.67 -4.71
C ALA A 181 3.85 -0.90 -5.75
N ARG A 182 3.87 0.43 -5.72
CA ARG A 182 3.05 1.28 -6.59
C ARG A 182 3.94 2.35 -7.19
N ALA A 183 3.57 2.83 -8.37
CA ALA A 183 4.22 3.94 -9.07
C ALA A 183 4.18 5.31 -8.33
N GLY A 184 3.70 5.37 -7.09
CA GLY A 184 3.71 6.60 -6.31
C GLY A 184 5.09 6.87 -5.70
N GLU A 185 5.43 8.15 -5.53
CA GLU A 185 6.75 8.61 -5.08
C GLU A 185 7.16 8.19 -3.66
N SER A 186 6.27 7.66 -2.82
CA SER A 186 6.64 7.30 -1.44
C SER A 186 7.37 5.96 -1.38
N LEU A 187 8.54 5.89 -0.74
CA LEU A 187 9.34 4.67 -0.66
C LEU A 187 8.78 3.63 0.32
N LEU A 188 8.23 4.08 1.44
CA LEU A 188 7.77 3.23 2.56
C LEU A 188 6.27 2.94 2.55
N SER A 189 5.58 3.21 1.43
CA SER A 189 4.18 2.83 1.30
C SER A 189 4.02 1.35 1.57
N GLY A 190 3.27 1.01 2.62
CA GLY A 190 3.04 -0.37 2.98
C GLY A 190 4.00 -0.95 4.03
N LEU A 191 4.99 -0.19 4.51
CA LEU A 191 5.96 -0.63 5.52
C LEU A 191 5.94 0.22 6.80
N ILE A 192 5.46 1.47 6.69
CA ILE A 192 5.52 2.42 7.78
C ILE A 192 4.43 2.19 8.84
N ILE A 193 4.85 2.23 10.11
CA ILE A 193 4.01 2.05 11.30
C ILE A 193 4.20 3.26 12.23
N CYS A 194 3.11 3.71 12.84
CA CYS A 194 3.14 4.77 13.82
C CYS A 194 3.75 4.26 15.14
N GLY A 195 4.87 4.84 15.55
CA GLY A 195 5.49 4.54 16.85
C GLY A 195 4.73 5.11 18.06
N LYS A 196 3.68 5.92 17.86
CA LYS A 196 2.80 6.40 18.95
C LYS A 196 1.66 5.41 19.25
N CYS A 197 0.94 4.93 18.23
CA CYS A 197 -0.27 4.10 18.40
C CYS A 197 -0.15 2.68 17.81
N GLY A 198 0.98 2.31 17.21
CA GLY A 198 1.20 0.99 16.60
C GLY A 198 0.42 0.75 15.30
N LEU A 199 -0.41 1.70 14.85
CA LEU A 199 -1.19 1.57 13.63
C LEU A 199 -0.36 1.89 12.39
N ARG A 200 -0.65 1.20 11.30
CA ARG A 200 -0.04 1.40 9.99
C ARG A 200 -0.36 2.80 9.43
N MET A 201 0.67 3.48 8.95
CA MET A 201 0.53 4.81 8.34
C MET A 201 0.27 4.69 6.83
N VAL A 202 -0.34 5.72 6.25
CA VAL A 202 -0.67 5.78 4.82
C VAL A 202 0.09 6.91 4.12
N SER A 203 0.48 6.68 2.88
CA SER A 203 1.01 7.72 2.01
C SER A 203 -0.14 8.59 1.49
N GLN A 204 -0.08 9.88 1.76
CA GLN A 204 -0.96 10.91 1.22
C GLN A 204 -0.20 11.75 0.22
N TYR A 205 -0.78 11.92 -0.96
CA TYR A 205 -0.21 12.72 -2.04
C TYR A 205 -0.95 14.05 -2.11
N ASN A 206 -0.22 15.15 -2.03
CA ASN A 206 -0.70 16.49 -2.32
C ASN A 206 -0.05 17.03 -3.60
N ASN A 207 -0.68 18.01 -4.24
CA ASN A 207 -0.19 18.70 -5.45
C ASN A 207 0.18 17.74 -6.60
N ASN A 208 -0.82 17.12 -7.24
CA ASN A 208 -0.65 16.24 -8.42
C ASN A 208 0.37 15.08 -8.26
N GLY A 209 0.71 14.67 -7.02
CA GLY A 209 1.56 13.51 -6.76
C GLY A 209 2.96 13.83 -6.25
N GLY A 210 3.49 15.02 -6.53
CA GLY A 210 4.93 15.33 -6.41
C GLY A 210 5.47 15.64 -5.01
N ASN A 211 4.84 15.17 -3.93
CA ASN A 211 5.17 15.65 -2.57
C ASN A 211 4.66 14.80 -1.38
N PRO A 212 4.86 13.46 -1.38
CA PRO A 212 4.19 12.56 -0.45
C PRO A 212 4.39 12.90 1.04
N ARG A 213 3.38 12.56 1.83
CA ARG A 213 3.39 12.61 3.29
C ARG A 213 2.98 11.28 3.87
N TYR A 214 3.59 10.87 4.97
CA TYR A 214 3.10 9.76 5.76
C TYR A 214 2.17 10.29 6.84
N ALA A 215 0.97 9.72 6.93
CA ALA A 215 -0.04 10.13 7.89
C ALA A 215 -0.56 8.92 8.67
N CYS A 216 -0.59 9.07 10.00
CA CYS A 216 -1.32 8.17 10.88
C CYS A 216 -2.72 8.75 11.10
N ASN A 217 -3.67 8.36 10.25
CA ASN A 217 -5.04 8.89 10.27
C ASN A 217 -6.11 7.80 10.49
N ARG A 218 -5.73 6.58 10.87
CA ARG A 218 -6.68 5.48 11.00
C ARG A 218 -7.79 5.78 12.01
N MET A 219 -7.43 6.23 13.22
CA MET A 219 -8.40 6.60 14.25
C MET A 219 -9.27 7.80 13.83
N THR A 220 -8.70 8.74 13.08
CA THR A 220 -9.46 9.86 12.50
C THR A 220 -10.50 9.39 11.49
N VAL A 221 -10.19 8.38 10.67
CA VAL A 221 -11.14 7.86 9.66
C VAL A 221 -12.19 6.97 10.30
N ASP A 222 -11.79 6.07 11.19
CA ASP A 222 -12.69 5.05 11.75
C ASP A 222 -13.54 5.61 12.90
N TYR A 223 -13.02 6.56 13.68
CA TYR A 223 -13.62 7.04 14.92
C TYR A 223 -13.69 8.58 15.05
N ALA A 224 -13.36 9.33 14.00
CA ALA A 224 -13.35 10.80 14.01
C ALA A 224 -12.42 11.45 15.06
N GLU A 225 -11.42 10.72 15.56
CA GLU A 225 -10.43 11.25 16.51
C GLU A 225 -9.47 12.28 15.87
N PRO A 226 -8.83 13.14 16.68
CA PRO A 226 -7.76 14.01 16.20
C PRO A 226 -6.65 13.24 15.47
N LEU A 227 -6.03 13.89 14.49
CA LEU A 227 -4.96 13.29 13.69
C LEU A 227 -3.75 12.96 14.56
N CYS A 228 -3.39 11.68 14.63
CA CYS A 228 -2.34 11.19 15.54
C CYS A 228 -0.95 11.78 15.24
N GLN A 229 -0.45 11.64 14.02
CA GLN A 229 0.78 12.29 13.56
C GLN A 229 0.89 12.27 12.03
N THR A 230 1.67 13.21 11.49
CA THR A 230 2.05 13.24 10.07
C THR A 230 3.48 13.70 9.90
N LEU A 231 4.13 13.31 8.81
CA LEU A 231 5.43 13.84 8.42
C LEU A 231 5.58 13.87 6.90
N LYS A 232 6.51 14.68 6.41
CA LYS A 232 6.92 14.67 5.01
C LYS A 232 7.70 13.38 4.71
N ALA A 233 7.44 12.78 3.55
CA ALA A 233 8.09 11.52 3.17
C ALA A 233 9.57 11.73 2.81
N ALA A 234 9.90 12.78 2.05
CA ALA A 234 11.24 12.98 1.50
C ALA A 234 12.42 12.84 2.51
N PRO A 235 12.41 13.47 3.71
CA PRO A 235 13.51 13.28 4.66
C PRO A 235 13.64 11.84 5.18
N LEU A 236 12.50 11.15 5.34
CA LEU A 236 12.49 9.75 5.78
C LEU A 236 12.95 8.84 4.65
N ASP A 237 12.46 9.05 3.42
CA ASP A 237 12.81 8.25 2.26
C ASP A 237 14.32 8.40 1.94
N ALA A 238 14.90 9.60 2.09
CA ALA A 238 16.33 9.82 1.96
C ALA A 238 17.16 9.09 3.04
N LEU A 239 16.71 9.08 4.29
CA LEU A 239 17.34 8.27 5.34
C LEU A 239 17.25 6.77 4.99
N MET A 240 16.11 6.30 4.50
CA MET A 240 15.96 4.89 4.14
C MET A 240 16.85 4.49 2.97
N GLU A 241 16.99 5.35 1.96
CA GLU A 241 17.92 5.17 0.86
C GLU A 241 19.35 4.98 1.37
N GLN A 242 19.82 5.87 2.23
CA GLN A 242 21.16 5.76 2.84
C GLN A 242 21.35 4.43 3.59
N LEU A 243 20.38 4.05 4.44
CA LEU A 243 20.47 2.83 5.23
C LEU A 243 20.42 1.56 4.36
N VAL A 244 19.61 1.58 3.31
CA VAL A 244 19.46 0.45 2.39
C VAL A 244 20.71 0.28 1.53
N LEU A 245 21.28 1.37 1.03
CA LEU A 245 22.54 1.34 0.28
C LEU A 245 23.68 0.86 1.19
N ALA A 246 23.79 1.37 2.42
CA ALA A 246 24.79 0.90 3.39
C ALA A 246 24.64 -0.60 3.71
N ALA A 247 23.41 -1.10 3.79
CA ALA A 247 23.16 -2.53 4.00
C ALA A 247 23.52 -3.41 2.79
N LEU A 248 23.63 -2.83 1.60
CA LEU A 248 23.98 -3.52 0.36
C LEU A 248 25.43 -3.32 -0.06
N GLU A 249 26.21 -2.48 0.65
CA GLU A 249 27.60 -2.21 0.32
C GLU A 249 28.42 -3.52 0.17
N PRO A 250 29.42 -3.56 -0.74
CA PRO A 250 30.16 -4.79 -1.05
C PRO A 250 30.72 -5.54 0.17
N ALA A 251 31.20 -4.83 1.19
CA ALA A 251 31.69 -5.44 2.42
C ALA A 251 30.57 -6.13 3.24
N ALA A 252 29.38 -5.54 3.28
CA ALA A 252 28.20 -6.15 3.91
C ALA A 252 27.65 -7.31 3.06
N LEU A 253 27.74 -7.20 1.73
CA LEU A 253 27.36 -8.26 0.79
C LEU A 253 28.28 -9.48 0.93
N ASP A 254 29.59 -9.29 1.03
CA ASP A 254 30.56 -10.37 1.22
C ASP A 254 30.36 -11.09 2.56
N ALA A 255 30.10 -10.35 3.65
CA ALA A 255 29.74 -10.95 4.93
C ALA A 255 28.44 -11.78 4.84
N SER A 256 27.45 -11.30 4.09
CA SER A 256 26.19 -12.02 3.85
C SER A 256 26.39 -13.29 3.02
N ILE A 257 27.26 -13.24 2.00
CA ILE A 257 27.62 -14.41 1.18
C ILE A 257 28.35 -15.46 2.03
N LEU A 258 29.28 -15.04 2.89
CA LEU A 258 29.99 -15.94 3.80
C LEU A 258 29.02 -16.62 4.77
N ALA A 259 28.12 -15.86 5.40
CA ALA A 259 27.09 -16.40 6.29
C ALA A 259 26.14 -17.36 5.55
N ALA A 260 25.75 -17.04 4.30
CA ALA A 260 24.97 -17.95 3.46
C ALA A 260 25.73 -19.25 3.16
N GLY A 261 27.04 -19.18 2.93
CA GLY A 261 27.91 -20.34 2.74
C GLY A 261 28.06 -21.21 4.00
N GLU A 262 28.09 -20.63 5.19
CA GLU A 262 28.02 -21.37 6.46
C GLU A 262 26.70 -22.11 6.61
N LEU A 263 25.58 -21.42 6.37
CA LEU A 263 24.26 -22.03 6.42
C LEU A 263 24.11 -23.15 5.36
N GLN A 264 24.72 -22.99 4.19
CA GLN A 264 24.77 -24.02 3.15
C GLN A 264 25.52 -25.27 3.64
N ARG A 265 26.64 -25.11 4.36
CA ARG A 265 27.40 -26.22 4.95
C ARG A 265 26.60 -26.94 6.04
N GLU A 266 25.94 -26.19 6.92
CA GLU A 266 25.04 -26.78 7.92
C GLU A 266 23.90 -27.57 7.27
N ARG A 267 23.30 -27.03 6.20
CA ARG A 267 22.25 -27.72 5.43
C ARG A 267 22.76 -29.01 4.79
N ALA A 268 23.94 -28.99 4.18
CA ALA A 268 24.54 -30.19 3.62
C ALA A 268 24.78 -31.27 4.69
N ALA A 269 25.21 -30.87 5.90
CA ALA A 269 25.35 -31.79 7.03
C ALA A 269 24.00 -32.37 7.49
N LEU A 270 22.94 -31.56 7.55
CA LEU A 270 21.58 -32.01 7.85
C LEU A 270 21.04 -32.95 6.76
N GLU A 271 21.30 -32.65 5.49
CA GLU A 271 20.92 -33.49 4.37
C GLU A 271 21.59 -34.86 4.42
N ALA A 272 22.87 -34.94 4.79
CA ALA A 272 23.54 -36.22 5.04
C ALA A 272 22.86 -37.02 6.17
N GLN A 273 22.42 -36.35 7.25
CA GLN A 273 21.66 -37.02 8.31
C GLN A 273 20.30 -37.56 7.83
N TRP A 274 19.62 -36.84 6.93
CA TRP A 274 18.38 -37.32 6.31
C TRP A 274 18.61 -38.55 5.45
N HIS A 275 19.67 -38.59 4.65
CA HIS A 275 20.04 -39.76 3.85
C HIS A 275 20.23 -41.00 4.74
N HIS A 276 20.96 -40.86 5.86
CA HIS A 276 21.12 -41.98 6.80
C HIS A 276 19.80 -42.43 7.46
N ARG A 277 18.85 -41.52 7.69
CA ARG A 277 17.51 -41.88 8.22
C ARG A 277 16.69 -42.66 7.18
N LEU A 278 16.74 -42.23 5.92
CA LEU A 278 16.07 -42.93 4.80
C LEU A 278 16.64 -44.32 4.59
N GLU A 279 17.97 -44.46 4.55
CA GLU A 279 18.66 -45.74 4.44
C GLU A 279 18.26 -46.70 5.57
N ARG A 280 18.24 -46.20 6.81
CA ARG A 280 17.84 -47.01 7.98
C ARG A 280 16.40 -47.48 7.87
N ALA A 281 15.48 -46.60 7.48
CA ALA A 281 14.06 -46.94 7.35
C ALA A 281 13.83 -47.96 6.23
N ALA A 282 14.49 -47.79 5.08
CA ALA A 282 14.45 -48.74 3.97
C ALA A 282 15.03 -50.11 4.37
N TRP A 283 16.15 -50.14 5.09
CA TRP A 283 16.75 -51.37 5.59
C TRP A 283 15.84 -52.12 6.56
N GLN A 284 15.18 -51.41 7.49
CA GLN A 284 14.24 -52.03 8.45
C GLN A 284 13.03 -52.62 7.74
N ALA A 285 12.46 -51.92 6.76
CA ALA A 285 11.34 -52.43 5.96
C ALA A 285 11.73 -53.68 5.18
N GLU A 286 12.90 -53.68 4.54
CA GLU A 286 13.42 -54.84 3.80
C GLU A 286 13.75 -56.02 4.71
N ARG A 287 14.28 -55.77 5.91
CA ARG A 287 14.52 -56.81 6.91
C ARG A 287 13.22 -57.46 7.39
N ALA A 288 12.22 -56.65 7.73
CA ALA A 288 10.91 -57.15 8.18
C ALA A 288 10.23 -57.98 7.07
N ARG A 289 10.34 -57.52 5.81
CA ARG A 289 9.87 -58.28 4.63
C ARG A 289 10.52 -59.65 4.53
N ARG A 290 11.85 -59.74 4.68
CA ARG A 290 12.58 -61.02 4.62
C ARG A 290 12.18 -61.97 5.75
N GLN A 291 11.98 -61.45 6.96
CA GLN A 291 11.54 -62.25 8.11
C GLN A 291 10.13 -62.82 7.89
N TYR A 292 9.21 -62.02 7.35
CA TYR A 292 7.88 -62.48 6.98
C TYR A 292 7.93 -63.60 5.92
N HIS A 293 8.67 -63.41 4.82
CA HIS A 293 8.78 -64.41 3.76
C HIS A 293 9.46 -65.72 4.17
N ALA A 294 10.33 -65.68 5.19
CA ALA A 294 10.99 -66.88 5.71
C ALA A 294 10.12 -67.70 6.67
N THR A 295 8.90 -67.23 6.99
CA THR A 295 8.02 -67.89 7.96
C THR A 295 7.12 -68.91 7.28
N GLU A 296 7.07 -70.13 7.82
CA GLU A 296 6.20 -71.20 7.33
C GLU A 296 4.71 -70.86 7.51
N PRO A 297 3.83 -71.14 6.52
CA PRO A 297 2.40 -70.77 6.56
C PRO A 297 1.61 -71.35 7.74
N GLU A 298 2.09 -72.46 8.31
CA GLU A 298 1.50 -73.18 9.43
C GLU A 298 1.61 -72.37 10.74
N ASN A 299 2.63 -71.52 10.87
CA ASN A 299 2.87 -70.66 12.04
C ASN A 299 2.04 -69.37 11.98
N ARG A 300 0.71 -69.51 11.88
CA ARG A 300 -0.25 -68.40 11.67
C ARG A 300 -0.11 -67.23 12.65
N LEU A 301 0.19 -67.50 13.92
CA LEU A 301 0.37 -66.45 14.94
C LEU A 301 1.64 -65.63 14.70
N VAL A 302 2.75 -66.29 14.33
CA VAL A 302 4.03 -65.64 14.03
C VAL A 302 3.93 -64.85 12.72
N ALA A 303 3.32 -65.43 11.68
CA ALA A 303 3.10 -64.75 10.41
C ALA A 303 2.30 -63.45 10.57
N ARG A 304 1.22 -63.46 11.37
CA ARG A 304 0.43 -62.25 11.67
C ARG A 304 1.22 -61.18 12.42
N THR A 305 2.09 -61.56 13.34
CA THR A 305 2.94 -60.59 14.05
C THR A 305 3.96 -59.97 13.10
N LEU A 306 4.63 -60.78 12.29
CA LEU A 306 5.63 -60.31 11.32
C LEU A 306 5.02 -59.48 10.19
N GLU A 307 3.80 -59.80 9.74
CA GLU A 307 3.04 -58.98 8.81
C GLU A 307 2.78 -57.59 9.40
N ARG A 308 2.33 -57.52 10.66
CA ARG A 308 2.09 -56.25 11.35
C ARG A 308 3.38 -55.45 11.58
N GLU A 309 4.48 -56.11 11.88
CA GLU A 309 5.80 -55.47 12.00
C GLU A 309 6.30 -54.93 10.65
N TRP A 310 6.05 -55.65 9.57
CA TRP A 310 6.38 -55.20 8.21
C TRP A 310 5.51 -54.00 7.79
N GLU A 311 4.20 -54.04 8.03
CA GLU A 311 3.31 -52.90 7.81
C GLU A 311 3.75 -51.65 8.59
N GLN A 312 4.15 -51.82 9.84
CA GLN A 312 4.68 -50.73 10.67
C GLN A 312 6.00 -50.16 10.09
N ALA A 313 6.91 -51.02 9.64
CA ALA A 313 8.16 -50.60 9.04
C ALA A 313 7.95 -49.85 7.70
N LEU A 314 7.00 -50.30 6.86
CA LEU A 314 6.61 -49.62 5.64
C LEU A 314 5.97 -48.25 5.91
N ALA A 315 5.08 -48.16 6.91
CA ALA A 315 4.49 -46.90 7.31
C ALA A 315 5.54 -45.91 7.83
N ALA A 316 6.50 -46.38 8.63
CA ALA A 316 7.62 -45.57 9.11
C ALA A 316 8.51 -45.08 7.96
N GLN A 317 8.82 -45.93 6.98
CA GLN A 317 9.58 -45.53 5.79
C GLN A 317 8.85 -44.45 4.99
N ALA A 318 7.55 -44.63 4.73
CA ALA A 318 6.73 -43.64 4.02
C ALA A 318 6.67 -42.29 4.78
N GLN A 319 6.60 -42.33 6.10
CA GLN A 319 6.63 -41.12 6.92
C GLN A 319 7.96 -40.37 6.80
N VAL A 320 9.10 -41.06 6.95
CA VAL A 320 10.43 -40.43 6.85
C VAL A 320 10.66 -39.86 5.44
N GLN A 321 10.19 -40.54 4.40
CA GLN A 321 10.23 -40.05 3.01
C GLN A 321 9.43 -38.74 2.85
N ALA A 322 8.20 -38.70 3.37
CA ALA A 322 7.36 -37.50 3.30
C ALA A 322 7.96 -36.32 4.11
N GLU A 323 8.59 -36.59 5.24
CA GLU A 323 9.30 -35.58 6.05
C GLU A 323 10.54 -35.05 5.32
N TYR A 324 11.32 -35.92 4.67
CA TYR A 324 12.47 -35.51 3.86
C TYR A 324 12.08 -34.65 2.66
N GLU A 325 11.03 -35.05 1.94
CA GLU A 325 10.51 -34.24 0.83
C GLU A 325 10.03 -32.87 1.30
N ARG A 326 9.42 -32.78 2.49
CA ARG A 326 9.07 -31.49 3.08
C ARG A 326 10.32 -30.67 3.40
N PHE A 327 11.33 -31.28 4.02
CA PHE A 327 12.60 -30.63 4.31
C PHE A 327 13.26 -30.07 3.04
N GLN A 328 13.32 -30.86 1.96
CA GLN A 328 13.85 -30.39 0.68
C GLN A 328 13.04 -29.22 0.10
N ARG A 329 11.71 -29.28 0.14
CA ARG A 329 10.83 -28.21 -0.38
C ARG A 329 10.95 -26.89 0.40
N GLU A 330 11.31 -26.95 1.68
CA GLU A 330 11.49 -25.78 2.52
C GLU A 330 12.89 -25.14 2.36
N GLN A 331 13.82 -25.77 1.63
CA GLN A 331 15.15 -25.24 1.42
C GLN A 331 15.19 -24.13 0.35
N PRO A 332 15.82 -22.97 0.65
CA PRO A 332 16.10 -21.96 -0.35
C PRO A 332 17.10 -22.47 -1.41
N ARG A 333 16.91 -22.04 -2.65
CA ARG A 333 17.85 -22.29 -3.75
C ARG A 333 19.24 -21.71 -3.42
N ALA A 334 20.28 -22.49 -3.69
CA ALA A 334 21.67 -22.04 -3.63
C ALA A 334 22.01 -21.13 -4.80
N LEU A 335 22.80 -20.08 -4.54
CA LEU A 335 23.39 -19.24 -5.59
C LEU A 335 24.64 -19.93 -6.14
N CYS A 336 24.81 -19.95 -7.47
CA CYS A 336 26.05 -20.46 -8.06
C CYS A 336 27.16 -19.41 -8.02
N GLU A 337 28.42 -19.83 -8.21
CA GLU A 337 29.57 -18.92 -8.20
C GLU A 337 29.47 -17.81 -9.25
N ALA A 338 28.93 -18.13 -10.43
CA ALA A 338 28.70 -17.14 -11.49
C ALA A 338 27.67 -16.07 -11.07
N GLU A 339 26.63 -16.47 -10.34
CA GLU A 339 25.61 -15.55 -9.80
C GLU A 339 26.20 -14.65 -8.72
N ILE A 340 27.04 -15.21 -7.84
CA ILE A 340 27.75 -14.46 -6.80
C ILE A 340 28.71 -13.45 -7.44
N ALA A 341 29.46 -13.85 -8.47
CA ALA A 341 30.37 -12.96 -9.19
C ALA A 341 29.61 -11.81 -9.89
N MET A 342 28.48 -12.12 -10.52
CA MET A 342 27.62 -11.10 -11.14
C MET A 342 27.06 -10.12 -10.12
N LEU A 343 26.60 -10.60 -8.96
CA LEU A 343 26.12 -9.75 -7.86
C LEU A 343 27.21 -8.80 -7.35
N ARG A 344 28.45 -9.30 -7.19
CA ARG A 344 29.60 -8.46 -6.79
C ARG A 344 29.94 -7.39 -7.81
N ALA A 345 29.93 -7.74 -9.10
CA ALA A 345 30.20 -6.78 -10.17
C ALA A 345 29.14 -5.65 -10.20
N GLN A 346 27.87 -6.00 -10.00
CA GLN A 346 26.77 -5.03 -9.93
C GLN A 346 26.80 -4.20 -8.64
N ALA A 347 27.31 -4.76 -7.53
CA ALA A 347 27.43 -4.04 -6.27
C ALA A 347 28.47 -2.89 -6.29
N GLY A 348 29.31 -2.79 -7.34
CA GLY A 348 30.33 -1.76 -7.47
C GLY A 348 29.80 -0.33 -7.64
N ASP A 349 28.59 -0.16 -8.20
CA ASP A 349 27.91 1.13 -8.34
C ASP A 349 26.44 1.05 -7.92
N LEU A 350 26.21 0.65 -6.66
CA LEU A 350 24.87 0.61 -6.08
C LEU A 350 24.16 1.96 -6.07
N PRO A 351 24.83 3.10 -5.79
CA PRO A 351 24.19 4.40 -5.90
C PRO A 351 23.69 4.69 -7.32
N GLY A 352 24.49 4.43 -8.36
CA GLY A 352 24.06 4.59 -9.75
C GLY A 352 22.85 3.73 -10.10
N LEU A 353 22.91 2.42 -9.77
CA LEU A 353 21.80 1.50 -9.98
C LEU A 353 20.52 1.92 -9.25
N TRP A 354 20.64 2.44 -8.03
CA TRP A 354 19.49 2.96 -7.30
C TRP A 354 18.88 4.17 -7.99
N HIS A 355 19.70 5.10 -8.49
CA HIS A 355 19.23 6.30 -9.18
C HIS A 355 18.57 5.99 -10.54
N ASP A 356 19.04 4.96 -11.25
CA ASP A 356 18.44 4.53 -12.51
C ASP A 356 17.20 3.66 -12.32
N ALA A 357 17.07 2.99 -11.17
CA ALA A 357 15.92 2.16 -10.85
C ALA A 357 14.62 2.98 -10.79
N THR A 358 13.55 2.39 -11.31
CA THR A 358 12.20 2.92 -11.18
C THR A 358 11.77 2.94 -9.71
N GLN A 359 10.83 3.83 -9.37
CA GLN A 359 10.31 3.91 -8.00
C GLN A 359 9.68 2.58 -7.51
N GLU A 360 9.13 1.78 -8.43
CA GLU A 360 8.58 0.47 -8.07
C GLU A 360 9.69 -0.54 -7.72
N GLU A 361 10.81 -0.51 -8.43
CA GLU A 361 11.99 -1.33 -8.14
C GLU A 361 12.61 -0.94 -6.80
N ARG A 362 12.78 0.37 -6.54
CA ARG A 362 13.27 0.86 -5.24
C ARG A 362 12.38 0.40 -4.09
N GLN A 363 11.06 0.55 -4.22
CA GLN A 363 10.12 0.04 -3.21
C GLN A 363 10.24 -1.47 -3.03
N THR A 364 10.41 -2.22 -4.11
CA THR A 364 10.57 -3.68 -4.08
C THR A 364 11.83 -4.07 -3.33
N LEU A 365 12.96 -3.40 -3.60
CA LEU A 365 14.22 -3.64 -2.93
C LEU A 365 14.14 -3.33 -1.42
N VAL A 366 13.57 -2.19 -1.06
CA VAL A 366 13.32 -1.83 0.36
C VAL A 366 12.46 -2.88 1.04
N ARG A 367 11.49 -3.45 0.32
CA ARG A 367 10.64 -4.53 0.83
C ARG A 367 11.38 -5.86 0.97
N LEU A 368 12.45 -6.12 0.23
CA LEU A 368 13.25 -7.32 0.46
C LEU A 368 14.07 -7.20 1.75
N LEU A 369 14.52 -6.00 2.09
CA LEU A 369 15.40 -5.76 3.23
C LEU A 369 14.66 -5.46 4.54
N LEU A 370 13.61 -4.63 4.50
CA LEU A 370 12.92 -4.14 5.69
C LEU A 370 11.57 -4.83 5.91
N GLU A 371 11.35 -5.40 7.10
CA GLU A 371 10.05 -5.95 7.52
C GLU A 371 9.04 -4.81 7.72
N ARG A 372 9.43 -3.79 8.49
CA ARG A 372 8.63 -2.59 8.83
C ARG A 372 9.51 -1.46 9.36
N VAL A 373 8.98 -0.24 9.31
CA VAL A 373 9.64 0.96 9.84
C VAL A 373 8.70 1.67 10.80
N LEU A 374 9.09 1.79 12.07
CA LEU A 374 8.33 2.54 13.06
C LEU A 374 8.84 3.98 13.09
N VAL A 375 7.90 4.92 13.09
CA VAL A 375 8.22 6.35 13.10
C VAL A 375 7.46 7.05 14.20
N LYS A 376 8.15 7.80 15.05
CA LYS A 376 7.56 8.56 16.15
C LYS A 376 8.05 10.00 16.11
N VAL A 377 7.13 10.94 15.93
CA VAL A 377 7.42 12.38 16.10
C VAL A 377 7.49 12.69 17.59
N ILE A 378 8.62 13.24 18.04
CA ILE A 378 8.86 13.57 19.45
C ILE A 378 8.24 14.94 19.75
N ASP A 379 7.33 15.01 20.73
CA ASP A 379 6.71 16.25 21.24
C ASP A 379 6.16 17.20 20.16
N ASP A 380 5.68 16.64 19.06
CA ASP A 380 5.23 17.35 17.85
C ASP A 380 6.27 18.31 17.25
N SER A 381 7.54 18.08 17.56
CA SER A 381 8.69 18.87 17.11
C SER A 381 9.19 18.46 15.71
N GLU A 382 10.31 19.04 15.28
CA GLU A 382 11.10 18.62 14.12
C GLU A 382 11.82 17.29 14.32
N GLN A 383 11.96 16.80 15.55
CA GLN A 383 12.68 15.56 15.86
C GLN A 383 11.80 14.34 15.62
N VAL A 384 12.37 13.35 14.93
CA VAL A 384 11.70 12.10 14.59
C VAL A 384 12.61 10.93 14.94
N GLU A 385 12.06 10.01 15.72
CA GLU A 385 12.67 8.71 16.02
C GLU A 385 12.19 7.69 14.98
N VAL A 386 13.14 6.94 14.42
CA VAL A 386 12.92 5.94 13.38
C VAL A 386 13.52 4.62 13.85
N VAL A 387 12.72 3.56 13.88
CA VAL A 387 13.18 2.21 14.19
C VAL A 387 12.94 1.31 12.99
N CYS A 388 14.01 0.78 12.42
CA CYS A 388 13.97 -0.11 11.27
C CYS A 388 14.05 -1.56 11.73
N HIS A 389 13.06 -2.36 11.35
CA HIS A 389 13.06 -3.81 11.55
C HIS A 389 13.49 -4.46 10.24
N TRP A 390 14.63 -5.14 10.26
CA TRP A 390 15.19 -5.81 9.10
C TRP A 390 14.71 -7.25 9.04
N HIS A 391 14.59 -7.79 7.84
CA HIS A 391 14.46 -9.24 7.68
C HIS A 391 15.73 -9.89 8.27
N GLY A 392 15.56 -10.98 9.02
CA GLY A 392 16.63 -11.58 9.82
C GLY A 392 16.61 -11.18 11.29
N GLY A 393 15.66 -10.33 11.73
CA GLY A 393 15.40 -10.06 13.15
C GLY A 393 16.25 -8.94 13.77
N HIS A 394 17.20 -8.38 13.01
CA HIS A 394 18.00 -7.23 13.42
C HIS A 394 17.16 -5.94 13.47
N GLN A 395 17.49 -5.04 14.39
CA GLN A 395 16.82 -3.76 14.57
C GLN A 395 17.84 -2.62 14.64
N THR A 396 17.57 -1.52 13.94
CA THR A 396 18.38 -0.31 14.04
C THR A 396 17.53 0.90 14.41
N MET A 397 18.09 1.79 15.21
CA MET A 397 17.43 3.00 15.69
C MET A 397 18.16 4.23 15.20
N HIS A 398 17.41 5.18 14.65
CA HIS A 398 17.91 6.38 14.02
C HIS A 398 17.11 7.60 14.47
N ARG A 399 17.74 8.77 14.37
CA ARG A 399 17.07 10.07 14.57
C ARG A 399 17.22 10.90 13.32
N MET A 400 16.15 11.61 12.95
CA MET A 400 16.17 12.54 11.83
C MET A 400 15.39 13.81 12.14
N VAL A 401 15.67 14.85 11.38
CA VAL A 401 14.96 16.12 11.44
C VAL A 401 13.98 16.22 10.26
N ARG A 402 12.72 16.55 10.56
CA ARG A 402 11.69 16.85 9.56
C ARG A 402 11.47 18.36 9.43
N PRO A 403 11.10 18.87 8.25
CA PRO A 403 10.71 20.26 8.12
C PRO A 403 9.40 20.54 8.86
N VAL A 404 9.37 21.56 9.71
CA VAL A 404 8.16 22.01 10.43
C VAL A 404 7.67 23.36 9.90
N ALA A 405 6.35 23.58 9.96
CA ALA A 405 5.75 24.79 9.38
C ALA A 405 5.94 26.05 10.24
N ARG A 406 6.23 25.89 11.53
CA ARG A 406 6.28 26.97 12.52
C ARG A 406 7.54 26.85 13.37
N LEU A 407 8.12 27.99 13.74
CA LEU A 407 9.31 28.07 14.60
C LEU A 407 9.06 27.54 16.02
N ASP A 408 7.84 27.71 16.54
CA ASP A 408 7.43 27.21 17.86
C ASP A 408 7.39 25.68 17.98
N ARG A 409 7.59 24.97 16.87
CA ARG A 409 7.73 23.51 16.82
C ARG A 409 9.19 23.06 16.76
N LEU A 410 10.16 23.97 16.82
CA LEU A 410 11.55 23.57 16.99
C LEU A 410 11.79 23.13 18.43
N SER A 411 12.47 22.00 18.62
CA SER A 411 12.94 21.53 19.93
C SER A 411 13.84 22.56 20.59
N THR A 412 14.57 23.33 19.78
CA THR A 412 15.48 24.40 20.20
C THR A 412 14.81 25.78 20.25
N TYR A 413 13.48 25.87 20.06
CA TYR A 413 12.76 27.13 20.04
C TYR A 413 12.93 28.00 21.32
N PRO A 414 12.85 27.44 22.54
CA PRO A 414 13.05 28.23 23.76
C PRO A 414 14.43 28.90 23.81
N GLN A 415 15.48 28.16 23.45
CA GLN A 415 16.86 28.65 23.43
C GLN A 415 17.08 29.68 22.32
N LEU A 416 16.55 29.42 21.11
CA LEU A 416 16.58 30.37 20.00
C LEU A 416 15.92 31.70 20.38
N LEU A 417 14.75 31.63 21.03
CA LEU A 417 14.02 32.82 21.45
C LEU A 417 14.77 33.58 22.56
N SER A 418 15.33 32.88 23.54
CA SER A 418 16.14 33.49 24.59
C SER A 418 17.32 34.24 23.99
N ARG A 419 18.06 33.60 23.07
CA ARG A 419 19.23 34.20 22.42
C ARG A 419 18.88 35.39 21.56
N ALA A 420 17.81 35.30 20.76
CA ALA A 420 17.34 36.42 19.94
C ALA A 420 16.88 37.61 20.80
N THR A 421 16.26 37.34 21.95
CA THR A 421 15.82 38.37 22.92
C THR A 421 17.02 39.05 23.57
N GLU A 422 18.03 38.31 23.99
CA GLU A 422 19.28 38.83 24.55
C GLU A 422 19.99 39.76 23.56
N LEU A 423 20.20 39.32 22.32
CA LEU A 423 20.81 40.16 21.28
C LEU A 423 19.97 41.42 21.00
N ARG A 424 18.64 41.33 21.13
CA ARG A 424 17.76 42.48 20.99
C ARG A 424 17.90 43.47 22.15
N GLN A 425 18.03 42.98 23.37
CA GLN A 425 18.26 43.79 24.57
C GLN A 425 19.62 44.49 24.54
N LEU A 426 20.63 43.85 23.94
CA LEU A 426 21.94 44.43 23.66
C LEU A 426 21.94 45.49 22.54
N GLY A 427 20.77 45.81 21.97
CA GLY A 427 20.62 46.90 21.00
C GLY A 427 20.86 46.50 19.54
N HIS A 428 21.09 45.22 19.24
CA HIS A 428 21.30 44.80 17.85
C HIS A 428 20.04 44.97 16.98
N GLY A 429 20.26 45.42 15.74
CA GLY A 429 19.23 45.47 14.70
C GLY A 429 18.86 44.06 14.20
N TYR A 430 17.66 43.89 13.64
CA TYR A 430 17.18 42.56 13.21
C TYR A 430 18.09 41.86 12.18
N GLY A 431 18.80 42.62 11.33
CA GLY A 431 19.79 42.07 10.38
C GLY A 431 21.00 41.47 11.09
N ALA A 432 21.63 42.26 11.98
CA ALA A 432 22.77 41.81 12.78
C ALA A 432 22.43 40.61 13.68
N ILE A 433 21.22 40.57 14.25
CA ILE A 433 20.74 39.40 15.00
C ILE A 433 20.65 38.17 14.08
N ALA A 434 20.14 38.33 12.86
CA ALA A 434 20.01 37.21 11.92
C ALA A 434 21.38 36.64 11.52
N GLU A 435 22.34 37.50 11.20
CA GLU A 435 23.73 37.12 10.92
C GLU A 435 24.33 36.37 12.11
N ARG A 436 24.22 36.93 13.32
CA ARG A 436 24.76 36.29 14.52
C ARG A 436 24.15 34.93 14.81
N LEU A 437 22.84 34.78 14.63
CA LEU A 437 22.17 33.48 14.75
C LEU A 437 22.66 32.49 13.68
N ASN A 438 22.91 32.94 12.45
CA ASN A 438 23.45 32.07 11.39
C ASN A 438 24.88 31.60 11.70
N ASP A 439 25.72 32.50 12.21
CA ASP A 439 27.11 32.22 12.61
C ASP A 439 27.15 31.25 13.80
N GLU A 440 26.22 31.40 14.74
CA GLU A 440 26.04 30.49 15.88
C GLU A 440 25.40 29.12 15.48
N GLY A 441 25.17 28.89 14.19
CA GLY A 441 24.68 27.61 13.66
C GLY A 441 23.17 27.42 13.73
N TRP A 442 22.39 28.44 14.11
CA TRP A 442 20.94 28.36 14.11
C TRP A 442 20.41 28.30 12.67
N ARG A 443 19.44 27.41 12.44
CA ARG A 443 18.83 27.22 11.12
C ARG A 443 17.30 27.31 11.17
N PRO A 444 16.65 27.91 10.16
CA PRO A 444 15.20 27.93 10.12
C PRO A 444 14.60 26.56 9.80
N PRO A 445 13.37 26.28 10.25
CA PRO A 445 12.72 24.98 10.05
C PRO A 445 12.24 24.72 8.62
N LYS A 446 12.16 25.76 7.77
CA LYS A 446 11.56 25.66 6.43
C LYS A 446 12.03 26.74 5.46
N ARG A 447 12.15 26.36 4.17
CA ARG A 447 12.29 27.20 2.95
C ARG A 447 13.60 27.94 2.74
N ARG A 448 14.41 28.15 3.78
CA ARG A 448 15.70 28.82 3.68
C ARG A 448 16.70 28.17 4.62
N GLU A 449 17.96 28.19 4.21
CA GLU A 449 19.08 27.70 5.01
C GLU A 449 19.45 28.70 6.11
N THR A 450 19.23 30.00 5.89
CA THR A 450 19.64 31.05 6.83
C THR A 450 18.46 31.92 7.31
N PHE A 451 18.59 32.44 8.53
CA PHE A 451 17.73 33.48 9.06
C PHE A 451 17.98 34.81 8.35
N ASN A 452 16.91 35.61 8.24
CA ASN A 452 16.98 36.98 7.76
C ASN A 452 16.29 37.94 8.75
N ALA A 453 16.48 39.24 8.54
CA ALA A 453 15.92 40.28 9.41
C ALA A 453 14.39 40.17 9.59
N SER A 454 13.64 39.80 8.55
CA SER A 454 12.19 39.66 8.63
C SER A 454 11.77 38.49 9.51
N MET A 455 12.48 37.37 9.46
CA MET A 455 12.23 36.18 10.27
C MET A 455 12.50 36.44 11.74
N VAL A 456 13.59 37.12 12.07
CA VAL A 456 13.92 37.55 13.44
C VAL A 456 12.90 38.57 13.95
N SER A 457 12.51 39.54 13.13
CA SER A 457 11.47 40.51 13.48
C SER A 457 10.14 39.81 13.80
N HIS A 458 9.72 38.83 12.99
CA HIS A 458 8.53 38.04 13.25
C HIS A 458 8.65 37.15 14.51
N LEU A 459 9.82 36.55 14.75
CA LEU A 459 10.11 35.76 15.95
C LEU A 459 9.91 36.60 17.22
N LEU A 460 10.60 37.74 17.30
CA LEU A 460 10.56 38.64 18.46
C LEU A 460 9.19 39.31 18.65
N ARG A 461 8.52 39.69 17.55
CA ARG A 461 7.16 40.24 17.61
C ARG A 461 6.16 39.22 18.14
N ARG A 462 6.26 37.97 17.71
CA ARG A 462 5.36 36.89 18.17
C ARG A 462 5.59 36.54 19.63
N ALA A 463 6.83 36.67 20.11
CA ALA A 463 7.18 36.50 21.51
C ALA A 463 6.82 37.72 22.40
N GLY A 464 6.29 38.80 21.83
CA GLY A 464 5.91 40.00 22.59
C GLY A 464 7.07 40.90 23.00
N VAL A 465 8.30 40.62 22.55
CA VAL A 465 9.51 41.40 22.88
C VAL A 465 9.51 42.77 22.18
N THR A 466 8.89 42.85 20.99
CA THR A 466 8.70 44.11 20.27
C THR A 466 7.21 44.39 20.09
N MET A 467 6.72 45.51 20.63
CA MET A 467 5.36 45.98 20.39
C MET A 467 5.19 46.55 18.97
N SER A 468 4.11 46.13 18.30
CA SER A 468 3.75 46.59 16.96
C SER A 468 3.22 48.03 16.99
N GLN A 469 3.98 49.01 16.51
CA GLN A 469 3.48 50.38 16.28
C GLN A 469 2.64 50.48 14.99
N TYR A 470 1.72 49.53 14.74
CA TYR A 470 0.83 49.61 13.58
C TYR A 470 -0.35 50.56 13.87
N ARG A 471 -0.08 51.87 13.91
CA ARG A 471 -1.15 52.87 13.81
C ARG A 471 -1.77 52.75 12.41
N LYS A 472 -2.95 52.11 12.31
CA LYS A 472 -3.80 52.20 11.11
C LYS A 472 -4.14 53.68 10.89
N LYS A 473 -3.38 54.37 10.05
CA LYS A 473 -3.81 55.66 9.50
C LYS A 473 -5.02 55.35 8.61
N ILE A 474 -6.21 55.71 9.07
CA ILE A 474 -7.44 55.65 8.27
C ILE A 474 -7.21 56.58 7.08
N VAL A 475 -7.18 56.01 5.88
CA VAL A 475 -7.11 56.78 4.64
C VAL A 475 -8.56 57.12 4.29
N ILE A 476 -8.93 58.39 4.43
CA ILE A 476 -10.21 58.91 3.98
C ILE A 476 -10.10 59.04 2.45
N VAL A 477 -11.04 58.43 1.73
CA VAL A 477 -11.14 58.44 0.27
C VAL A 477 -12.49 59.03 -0.07
N GLU A 478 -12.57 59.93 -1.05
CA GLU A 478 -13.85 60.40 -1.61
C GLU A 478 -14.53 59.25 -2.36
N ARG A 479 -15.77 58.94 -1.99
CA ARG A 479 -16.54 57.80 -2.50
C ARG A 479 -17.89 58.28 -3.01
N GLN A 480 -18.35 57.69 -4.11
CA GLN A 480 -19.73 57.84 -4.56
C GLN A 480 -20.66 56.91 -3.75
N SER A 481 -21.97 57.15 -3.80
CA SER A 481 -22.96 56.22 -3.25
C SER A 481 -22.78 54.83 -3.88
N ASP A 482 -22.84 53.77 -3.07
CA ASP A 482 -22.64 52.36 -3.47
C ASP A 482 -21.21 51.92 -3.83
N GLU A 483 -20.19 52.70 -3.47
CA GLU A 483 -18.78 52.29 -3.59
C GLU A 483 -18.19 51.72 -2.29
N TRP A 484 -17.65 50.50 -2.39
CA TRP A 484 -17.10 49.75 -1.27
C TRP A 484 -15.64 49.39 -1.51
N THR A 485 -14.79 49.48 -0.49
CA THR A 485 -13.50 48.78 -0.58
C THR A 485 -13.75 47.26 -0.54
N ILE A 486 -12.87 46.46 -1.17
CA ILE A 486 -12.97 44.99 -1.13
C ILE A 486 -13.10 44.46 0.32
N ALA A 487 -12.41 45.11 1.28
CA ALA A 487 -12.44 44.74 2.69
C ALA A 487 -13.75 45.11 3.40
N GLU A 488 -14.45 46.15 2.98
CA GLU A 488 -15.76 46.51 3.51
C GLU A 488 -16.85 45.65 2.86
N LEU A 489 -16.80 45.45 1.54
CA LEU A 489 -17.72 44.59 0.81
C LEU A 489 -17.67 43.13 1.32
N ALA A 490 -16.45 42.62 1.59
CA ALA A 490 -16.25 41.30 2.19
C ALA A 490 -16.92 41.15 3.56
N ARG A 491 -16.88 42.21 4.38
CA ARG A 491 -17.55 42.23 5.69
C ARG A 491 -19.07 42.31 5.55
N GLN A 492 -19.57 43.05 4.56
CA GLN A 492 -21.01 43.24 4.33
C GLN A 492 -21.71 41.99 3.74
N ILE A 493 -20.98 41.15 3.00
CA ILE A 493 -21.52 39.97 2.29
C ILE A 493 -20.92 38.62 2.78
N PRO A 494 -20.46 38.56 4.05
CA PRO A 494 -19.56 37.53 4.59
C PRO A 494 -18.80 36.68 3.56
N MET A 495 -18.09 37.35 2.65
CA MET A 495 -17.39 36.71 1.53
C MET A 495 -15.87 36.81 1.73
N PRO A 496 -15.08 35.74 1.46
CA PRO A 496 -13.63 35.83 1.55
C PRO A 496 -13.07 36.91 0.60
N MET A 497 -12.22 37.79 1.11
CA MET A 497 -11.57 38.82 0.28
C MET A 497 -10.90 38.29 -1.00
N PRO A 498 -10.20 37.13 -0.99
CA PRO A 498 -9.60 36.59 -2.21
C PRO A 498 -10.62 36.28 -3.31
N THR A 499 -11.84 35.90 -2.96
CA THR A 499 -12.91 35.61 -3.92
C THR A 499 -13.40 36.89 -4.61
N LEU A 500 -13.64 37.94 -3.84
CA LEU A 500 -14.03 39.25 -4.39
C LEU A 500 -12.90 39.86 -5.22
N TYR A 501 -11.66 39.74 -4.76
CA TYR A 501 -10.48 40.19 -5.52
C TYR A 501 -10.39 39.48 -6.88
N ASN A 502 -10.54 38.15 -6.92
CA ASN A 502 -10.55 37.41 -8.17
C ASN A 502 -11.71 37.82 -9.09
N TRP A 503 -12.91 38.09 -8.55
CA TRP A 503 -14.03 38.54 -9.37
C TRP A 503 -13.86 39.94 -9.94
N VAL A 504 -13.16 40.82 -9.22
CA VAL A 504 -12.74 42.13 -9.74
C VAL A 504 -11.72 41.96 -10.86
N GLN A 505 -10.70 41.10 -10.68
CA GLN A 505 -9.70 40.81 -11.72
C GLN A 505 -10.30 40.13 -12.95
N GLU A 506 -11.32 39.28 -12.77
CA GLU A 506 -12.07 38.62 -13.85
C GLU A 506 -13.15 39.54 -14.50
N GLY A 507 -13.25 40.81 -14.11
CA GLY A 507 -14.22 41.77 -14.69
C GLY A 507 -15.69 41.50 -14.35
N ARG A 508 -15.97 40.71 -13.31
CA ARG A 508 -17.33 40.34 -12.87
C ARG A 508 -17.96 41.34 -11.90
N LEU A 509 -17.15 42.22 -11.33
CA LEU A 509 -17.59 43.31 -10.47
C LEU A 509 -17.04 44.61 -11.03
N ARG A 510 -17.90 45.63 -11.15
CA ARG A 510 -17.45 46.96 -11.56
C ARG A 510 -16.55 47.54 -10.49
N SER A 511 -15.39 48.05 -10.90
CA SER A 511 -14.45 48.66 -9.98
C SER A 511 -13.70 49.82 -10.63
N ARG A 512 -13.26 50.77 -9.81
CA ARG A 512 -12.30 51.79 -10.20
C ARG A 512 -11.12 51.81 -9.24
N THR A 513 -9.96 52.14 -9.75
CA THR A 513 -8.74 52.27 -8.95
C THR A 513 -8.51 53.74 -8.63
N VAL A 514 -8.40 54.06 -7.34
CA VAL A 514 -8.12 55.41 -6.85
C VAL A 514 -6.72 55.43 -6.24
N CYS A 515 -5.92 56.43 -6.62
CA CYS A 515 -4.63 56.67 -6.02
C CYS A 515 -4.79 57.57 -4.79
N CYS A 516 -4.53 57.02 -3.60
CA CYS A 516 -4.48 57.80 -2.37
C CYS A 516 -3.03 57.86 -1.88
N LYS A 517 -2.39 59.01 -2.06
CA LYS A 517 -0.96 59.21 -1.77
C LYS A 517 -0.09 58.22 -2.55
N LYS A 518 0.57 57.28 -1.85
CA LYS A 518 1.48 56.24 -2.38
C LYS A 518 0.85 54.84 -2.52
N ARG A 519 -0.48 54.72 -2.42
CA ARG A 519 -1.18 53.42 -2.51
C ARG A 519 -2.34 53.49 -3.49
N GLN A 520 -2.45 52.47 -4.32
CA GLN A 520 -3.62 52.22 -5.17
C GLN A 520 -4.67 51.45 -4.37
N LEU A 521 -5.89 51.97 -4.34
CA LEU A 521 -7.04 51.35 -3.69
C LEU A 521 -8.09 51.03 -4.76
N THR A 522 -8.58 49.79 -4.77
CA THR A 522 -9.67 49.38 -5.67
C THR A 522 -11.00 49.54 -4.94
N LEU A 523 -11.84 50.43 -5.46
CA LEU A 523 -13.23 50.60 -5.04
C LEU A 523 -14.12 49.78 -5.96
N VAL A 524 -15.00 48.98 -5.37
CA VAL A 524 -15.95 48.12 -6.07
C VAL A 524 -17.33 48.77 -5.97
N TYR A 525 -17.98 48.98 -7.10
CA TYR A 525 -19.36 49.44 -7.15
C TYR A 525 -20.29 48.25 -6.88
N ALA A 526 -21.09 48.34 -5.83
CA ALA A 526 -22.04 47.30 -5.44
C ALA A 526 -23.29 47.95 -4.85
N ASP A 527 -24.30 48.16 -5.71
CA ASP A 527 -25.64 48.59 -5.32
C ASP A 527 -26.42 47.49 -4.57
N ALA A 528 -27.59 47.83 -4.03
CA ALA A 528 -28.41 46.89 -3.26
C ALA A 528 -28.77 45.62 -4.05
N ALA A 529 -28.97 45.73 -5.38
CA ALA A 529 -29.25 44.60 -6.27
C ALA A 529 -28.02 43.68 -6.43
N THR A 530 -26.84 44.25 -6.67
CA THR A 530 -25.56 43.55 -6.78
C THR A 530 -25.21 42.84 -5.47
N ILE A 531 -25.42 43.51 -4.33
CA ILE A 531 -25.23 42.91 -3.00
C ILE A 531 -26.15 41.71 -2.80
N SER A 532 -27.42 41.82 -3.18
CA SER A 532 -28.40 40.71 -3.10
C SER A 532 -28.02 39.52 -4.00
N GLN A 533 -27.55 39.80 -5.22
CA GLN A 533 -27.08 38.78 -6.16
C GLN A 533 -25.85 38.03 -5.63
N ILE A 534 -24.85 38.76 -5.09
CA ILE A 534 -23.66 38.17 -4.49
C ILE A 534 -24.03 37.30 -3.28
N ARG A 535 -24.99 37.75 -2.44
CA ARG A 535 -25.53 36.97 -1.31
C ARG A 535 -26.19 35.69 -1.78
N THR A 536 -26.98 35.76 -2.85
CA THR A 536 -27.66 34.59 -3.44
C THR A 536 -26.64 33.57 -3.96
N VAL A 537 -25.62 34.03 -4.70
CA VAL A 537 -24.50 33.19 -5.12
C VAL A 537 -23.77 32.60 -3.91
N ARG A 538 -23.64 33.35 -2.80
CA ARG A 538 -23.00 32.85 -1.57
C ARG A 538 -23.82 31.71 -0.95
N ALA A 539 -25.14 31.85 -0.90
CA ALA A 539 -26.07 30.90 -0.31
C ALA A 539 -26.20 29.58 -1.11
N THR A 540 -25.89 29.56 -2.41
CA THR A 540 -25.96 28.33 -3.22
C THR A 540 -24.88 27.30 -2.79
N PRO A 541 -25.26 26.05 -2.43
CA PRO A 541 -24.30 24.99 -2.12
C PRO A 541 -23.48 24.55 -3.35
N ALA A 542 -22.26 24.05 -3.15
CA ALA A 542 -21.50 23.40 -4.22
C ALA A 542 -22.16 22.05 -4.60
N PRO A 543 -22.16 21.62 -5.88
CA PRO A 543 -21.47 22.19 -7.05
C PRO A 543 -22.28 23.24 -7.84
N TRP A 544 -23.50 23.57 -7.42
CA TRP A 544 -24.45 24.38 -8.18
C TRP A 544 -24.20 25.90 -8.12
N ARG A 545 -23.18 26.32 -7.37
CA ARG A 545 -22.76 27.72 -7.22
C ARG A 545 -22.25 28.26 -8.56
N ARG A 546 -23.10 28.99 -9.28
CA ARG A 546 -22.72 29.73 -10.48
C ARG A 546 -22.10 31.07 -10.09
N ARG A 547 -20.97 31.43 -10.73
CA ARG A 547 -20.32 32.73 -10.54
C ARG A 547 -21.19 33.83 -11.19
N PRO A 548 -21.16 35.09 -10.70
CA PRO A 548 -21.85 36.20 -11.36
C PRO A 548 -21.40 36.36 -12.82
N ALA A 549 -22.31 36.76 -13.71
CA ALA A 549 -21.97 37.03 -15.11
C ALA A 549 -20.92 38.15 -15.21
N ALA A 550 -20.13 38.16 -16.28
CA ALA A 550 -19.23 39.28 -16.56
C ALA A 550 -20.07 40.54 -16.82
N VAL A 551 -19.58 41.69 -16.37
CA VAL A 551 -20.26 42.96 -16.61
C VAL A 551 -20.15 43.29 -18.11
N THR A 552 -21.28 43.38 -18.81
CA THR A 552 -21.30 43.79 -20.23
C THR A 552 -21.03 45.28 -20.38
N ALA A 553 -20.44 45.68 -21.52
CA ALA A 553 -19.99 47.05 -21.81
C ALA A 553 -21.13 48.09 -21.99
N ASP A 554 -22.39 47.67 -22.05
CA ASP A 554 -23.56 48.55 -22.30
C ASP A 554 -24.19 49.15 -21.04
N ALA A 555 -23.42 49.36 -19.99
CA ALA A 555 -23.91 50.11 -18.84
C ALA A 555 -23.48 51.57 -18.91
N PRO A 556 -24.34 52.51 -18.51
CA PRO A 556 -24.06 53.93 -18.66
C PRO A 556 -22.72 54.26 -18.00
N PRO A 557 -21.82 54.99 -18.70
CA PRO A 557 -20.58 55.43 -18.09
C PRO A 557 -20.92 56.30 -16.88
N ILE A 558 -20.12 56.17 -15.82
CA ILE A 558 -20.16 57.08 -14.68
C ILE A 558 -19.93 58.48 -15.25
N ALA A 559 -20.92 59.36 -15.11
CA ALA A 559 -20.74 60.77 -15.47
C ALA A 559 -19.50 61.29 -14.72
N ALA A 560 -18.46 61.62 -15.48
CA ALA A 560 -17.35 62.37 -14.94
C ALA A 560 -17.90 63.73 -14.53
N ASP A 561 -17.86 64.03 -13.24
CA ASP A 561 -18.17 65.35 -12.72
C ASP A 561 -17.18 66.36 -13.35
N PRO A 562 -17.64 67.37 -14.12
CA PRO A 562 -16.76 68.30 -14.84
C PRO A 562 -16.04 69.29 -13.90
N SER A 563 -16.09 69.08 -12.58
CA SER A 563 -15.48 69.96 -11.57
C SER A 563 -14.18 69.43 -10.96
N ALA A 564 -13.60 68.34 -11.46
CA ALA A 564 -12.31 67.83 -10.98
C ALA A 564 -11.12 68.52 -11.70
N PRO A 565 -10.15 69.12 -10.98
CA PRO A 565 -8.97 69.74 -11.59
C PRO A 565 -8.10 68.68 -12.27
N SER A 566 -7.54 69.07 -13.40
CA SER A 566 -6.67 68.31 -14.29
C SER A 566 -5.63 67.47 -13.54
N THR A 567 -5.62 66.16 -13.84
CA THR A 567 -4.55 65.24 -13.47
C THR A 567 -3.21 65.74 -14.01
N GLN A 568 -2.37 66.28 -13.12
CA GLN A 568 -0.93 66.37 -13.37
C GLN A 568 -0.37 64.95 -13.44
N THR A 569 0.25 64.65 -14.58
CA THR A 569 1.17 63.55 -14.79
C THR A 569 2.35 63.66 -13.82
N CYS A 570 2.57 62.64 -13.00
CA CYS A 570 3.85 62.43 -12.32
C CYS A 570 4.56 61.22 -12.94
N THR A 571 5.76 61.48 -13.46
CA THR A 571 6.85 60.52 -13.62
C THR A 571 7.33 59.94 -12.30
#